data_AF-A0A3P7II83-F1
#
_entry.id   AF-A0A3P7II83-F1
#
_cell.length_a   1.000
_cell.length_b   1.000
_cell.length_c   1.000
_cell.angle_alpha   90.00
_cell.angle_beta   90.00
_cell.angle_gamma   90.00
#
_symmetry.space_group_name_H-M   'P 1'
#
loop_
_entity.id
_entity.type
_entity.pdbx_description
1 polymer ?
#
loop_
_entity_poly.entity_id
_entity_poly.type
_entity_poly.pdbx_seq_one_letter_code
_entity_poly.pdbx_strand_id
1 'polypeptide(L)'
;MEELGNMGKVEESMKLSKTVEDLRARKAELESQTDFRLAGPGSNAARLRVCEDCGAQLNIMDHESRIADHFGGKMHLGMVECREKYAEMKVG
;
A
#
# COMPACT_ATOMS: atom_id res chain seq x y z
N MET A 1 -35.07 0.17 36.72
CA MET A 1 -33.86 -0.63 36.50
C MET A 1 -34.01 -2.08 36.98
N GLU A 2 -35.06 -2.42 37.73
CA GLU A 2 -35.25 -3.79 38.28
C GLU A 2 -36.43 -4.59 37.67
N GLU A 3 -37.28 -4.00 36.81
CA GLU A 3 -38.43 -4.74 36.22
C GLU A 3 -38.16 -5.38 34.84
N LEU A 4 -37.08 -5.00 34.16
CA LEU A 4 -36.66 -5.65 32.90
C LEU A 4 -35.73 -6.87 33.13
N GLY A 5 -35.35 -7.14 34.38
CA GLY A 5 -34.61 -8.36 34.76
C GLY A 5 -35.48 -9.62 34.78
N ASN A 6 -36.81 -9.48 34.85
CA ASN A 6 -37.74 -10.56 35.18
C ASN A 6 -38.42 -11.25 33.97
N MET A 7 -37.95 -11.02 32.75
CA MET A 7 -38.46 -11.69 31.55
C MET A 7 -37.66 -12.93 31.12
N GLY A 8 -36.86 -13.53 32.00
CA GLY A 8 -36.24 -14.84 31.74
C GLY A 8 -35.27 -14.90 30.55
N LYS A 9 -34.89 -13.73 30.00
CA LYS A 9 -33.95 -13.57 28.88
C LYS A 9 -32.64 -12.93 29.30
N VAL A 10 -32.33 -12.92 30.60
CA VAL A 10 -31.04 -12.44 31.12
C VAL A 10 -29.90 -13.25 30.51
N GLU A 11 -30.07 -14.58 30.44
CA GLU A 11 -29.12 -15.50 29.80
C GLU A 11 -28.96 -15.21 28.29
N GLU A 12 -30.06 -14.99 27.57
CA GLU A 12 -30.02 -14.66 26.14
C GLU A 12 -29.39 -13.28 25.88
N SER A 13 -29.67 -12.30 26.73
CA SER A 13 -29.11 -10.96 26.66
C SER A 13 -27.60 -10.94 26.96
N MET A 14 -27.15 -11.72 27.94
CA MET A 14 -25.73 -11.92 28.25
C MET A 14 -25.00 -12.61 27.10
N LYS A 15 -25.59 -13.68 26.51
CA LYS A 15 -25.02 -14.38 25.35
C LYS A 15 -24.93 -13.50 24.12
N LEU A 16 -25.97 -12.69 23.86
CA LEU A 16 -25.97 -11.75 22.75
C LEU A 16 -24.91 -10.66 22.94
N SER A 17 -24.79 -10.12 24.16
CA SER A 17 -23.77 -9.10 24.48
C SER A 17 -22.36 -9.64 24.26
N LYS A 18 -22.08 -10.86 24.73
CA LYS A 18 -20.80 -11.54 24.48
C LYS A 18 -20.54 -11.74 22.99
N THR A 19 -21.56 -12.14 22.23
CA THR A 19 -21.45 -12.33 20.78
C THR A 19 -21.14 -11.02 20.06
N VAL A 20 -21.74 -9.91 20.50
CA VAL A 20 -21.47 -8.58 19.95
C VAL A 20 -20.04 -8.13 20.26
N GLU A 21 -19.54 -8.39 21.47
CA GLU A 21 -18.15 -8.10 21.85
C GLU A 21 -17.16 -8.93 21.03
N ASP A 22 -17.40 -10.24 20.88
CA ASP A 22 -16.57 -11.12 20.05
C ASP A 22 -16.55 -10.67 18.58
N LEU A 23 -17.71 -10.27 18.03
CA LEU A 23 -17.79 -9.74 16.67
C LEU A 23 -17.07 -8.39 16.52
N ARG A 24 -17.12 -7.52 17.52
CA ARG A 24 -16.37 -6.25 17.53
C ARG A 24 -14.86 -6.49 17.61
N ALA A 25 -14.42 -7.43 18.45
CA ALA A 25 -13.02 -7.82 18.54
C ALA A 25 -12.50 -8.39 17.21
N ARG A 26 -13.27 -9.31 16.60
CA ARG A 26 -12.94 -9.87 15.28
C ARG A 26 -12.94 -8.80 14.18
N LYS A 27 -13.86 -7.85 14.23
CA LYS A 27 -13.89 -6.71 13.30
C LYS A 27 -12.64 -5.85 13.46
N ALA A 28 -12.27 -5.48 14.68
CA ALA A 28 -11.08 -4.67 14.94
C ALA A 28 -9.77 -5.39 14.54
N GLU A 29 -9.70 -6.71 14.73
CA GLU A 29 -8.59 -7.53 14.26
C GLU A 29 -8.51 -7.59 12.72
N LEU A 30 -9.65 -7.72 12.04
CA LEU A 30 -9.69 -7.69 10.58
C LEU A 30 -9.36 -6.30 10.03
N GLU A 31 -9.86 -5.23 10.67
CA GLU A 31 -9.57 -3.84 10.28
C GLU A 31 -8.08 -3.51 10.43
N SER A 32 -7.43 -3.95 11.52
CA SER A 32 -5.99 -3.78 11.70
C SER A 32 -5.16 -4.55 10.67
N GLN A 33 -5.64 -5.72 10.24
CA GLN A 33 -5.04 -6.45 9.13
C GLN A 33 -5.26 -5.76 7.76
N THR A 34 -6.34 -4.99 7.59
CA THR A 34 -6.59 -4.24 6.35
C THR A 34 -5.81 -2.93 6.24
N ASP A 35 -5.56 -2.23 7.34
CA ASP A 35 -4.73 -1.01 7.33
C ASP A 35 -3.28 -1.33 6.95
N PHE A 36 -2.77 -2.49 7.38
CA PHE A 36 -1.49 -3.01 6.91
C PHE A 36 -1.49 -3.30 5.40
N ARG A 37 -2.65 -3.62 4.80
CA ARG A 37 -2.77 -3.89 3.35
C ARG A 37 -2.91 -2.63 2.50
N LEU A 38 -3.41 -1.52 3.05
CA LEU A 38 -3.43 -0.22 2.35
C LEU A 38 -2.03 0.38 2.15
N ALA A 39 -1.08 0.05 3.04
CA ALA A 39 0.34 0.36 2.89
C ALA A 39 1.20 -0.89 2.54
N GLY A 40 0.56 -2.03 2.29
CA GLY A 40 1.21 -3.33 2.10
C GLY A 40 1.11 -3.86 0.68
N PRO A 41 1.77 -5.00 0.38
CA PRO A 41 1.74 -5.64 -0.93
C PRO A 41 0.30 -6.10 -1.22
N GLY A 42 -0.41 -5.38 -2.10
CA GLY A 42 -1.83 -5.58 -2.39
C GLY A 42 -2.66 -4.29 -2.40
N SER A 43 -2.10 -3.17 -1.95
CA SER A 43 -2.67 -1.86 -2.24
C SER A 43 -2.52 -1.53 -3.73
N ASN A 44 -3.50 -0.87 -4.34
CA ASN A 44 -3.38 -0.24 -5.66
C ASN A 44 -2.37 0.93 -5.68
N ALA A 45 -1.56 1.07 -4.62
CA ALA A 45 -0.46 2.01 -4.57
C ALA A 45 0.61 1.53 -5.56
N ALA A 46 0.87 2.33 -6.59
CA ALA A 46 1.96 2.07 -7.52
C ALA A 46 3.25 1.86 -6.71
N ARG A 47 3.90 0.70 -6.89
CA ARG A 47 5.14 0.40 -6.20
C ARG A 47 6.28 1.05 -7.00
N LEU A 48 6.58 2.29 -6.65
CA LEU A 48 7.52 3.12 -7.41
C LEU A 48 8.96 2.85 -6.99
N ARG A 49 9.86 2.84 -7.98
CA ARG A 49 11.32 2.98 -7.81
C ARG A 49 11.80 4.22 -8.56
N VAL A 50 12.96 4.75 -8.21
CA VAL A 50 13.62 5.83 -8.96
C VAL A 50 14.63 5.22 -9.94
N CYS A 51 14.69 5.71 -11.17
CA CYS A 51 15.78 5.38 -12.10
C CYS A 51 17.04 6.14 -11.70
N GLU A 52 18.16 5.43 -11.64
CA GLU A 52 19.44 5.99 -11.22
C GLU A 52 20.03 6.94 -12.27
N ASP A 53 19.77 6.66 -13.54
CA ASP A 53 20.30 7.45 -14.65
C ASP A 53 19.51 8.75 -14.86
N CYS A 54 18.18 8.67 -14.85
CA CYS A 54 17.32 9.79 -15.21
C CYS A 54 16.55 10.43 -14.05
N GLY A 55 16.51 9.79 -12.88
CA GLY A 55 15.82 10.30 -11.68
C GLY A 55 14.28 10.21 -11.72
N ALA A 56 13.67 9.71 -12.78
CA ALA A 56 12.23 9.56 -12.87
C ALA A 56 11.71 8.33 -12.09
N GLN A 57 10.44 8.39 -11.70
CA GLN A 57 9.76 7.29 -11.02
C GLN A 57 9.27 6.24 -12.04
N LEU A 58 9.53 4.96 -11.77
CA LEU A 58 9.03 3.82 -12.51
C LEU A 58 8.17 2.96 -11.59
N ASN A 59 7.03 2.51 -12.08
CA ASN A 59 6.27 1.49 -11.40
C ASN A 59 6.89 0.12 -11.67
N ILE A 60 7.34 -0.57 -10.61
CA ILE A 60 7.96 -1.89 -10.76
C ILE A 60 6.97 -2.99 -11.18
N MET A 61 5.67 -2.68 -11.08
CA MET A 61 4.60 -3.60 -11.44
C MET A 61 4.14 -3.43 -12.89
N ASP A 62 4.73 -2.50 -13.65
CA ASP A 62 4.40 -2.30 -15.06
C ASP A 62 4.87 -3.46 -15.94
N HIS A 63 4.19 -3.68 -17.07
CA HIS A 63 4.60 -4.67 -18.06
C HIS A 63 5.99 -4.34 -18.64
N GLU A 64 6.77 -5.38 -18.97
CA GLU A 64 8.15 -5.23 -19.46
C GLU A 64 8.26 -4.28 -20.66
N SER A 65 7.29 -4.30 -21.59
CA SER A 65 7.27 -3.36 -22.73
C SER A 65 7.24 -1.89 -22.28
N ARG A 66 6.48 -1.56 -21.23
CA ARG A 66 6.38 -0.21 -20.70
C ARG A 66 7.65 0.20 -19.95
N ILE A 67 8.28 -0.75 -19.30
CA ILE A 67 9.60 -0.56 -18.69
C ILE A 67 10.65 -0.35 -19.78
N ALA A 68 10.59 -1.06 -20.90
CA ALA A 68 11.50 -0.88 -22.03
C ALA A 68 11.33 0.51 -22.69
N ASP A 69 10.10 0.97 -22.86
CA ASP A 69 9.80 2.30 -23.41
C ASP A 69 10.41 3.43 -22.56
N HIS A 70 10.54 3.23 -21.25
CA HIS A 70 11.25 4.18 -20.38
C HIS A 70 12.71 4.37 -20.81
N PHE A 71 13.45 3.28 -21.04
CA PHE A 71 14.87 3.32 -21.39
C PHE A 71 15.12 3.83 -22.81
N GLY A 72 14.17 3.62 -23.73
CA GLY A 72 14.21 4.21 -25.08
C GLY A 72 13.69 5.66 -25.15
N GLY A 73 13.21 6.22 -24.04
CA GLY A 73 12.61 7.54 -24.00
C GLY A 73 13.63 8.68 -24.06
N LYS A 74 13.26 9.77 -24.74
CA LYS A 74 14.11 10.97 -24.89
C LYS A 74 14.62 11.54 -23.56
N MET A 75 13.79 11.48 -22.51
CA MET A 75 14.16 11.96 -21.18
C MET A 75 15.27 11.10 -20.56
N HIS A 76 15.15 9.76 -20.66
CA HIS A 76 16.17 8.85 -20.14
C HIS A 76 17.48 9.02 -20.92
N LEU A 77 17.41 8.92 -22.24
CA LEU A 77 18.57 9.07 -23.14
C LEU A 77 19.26 10.42 -22.97
N GLY A 78 18.50 11.52 -22.92
CA GLY A 78 19.06 12.87 -22.75
C GLY A 78 19.75 13.06 -21.41
N MET A 79 19.21 12.52 -20.32
CA MET A 79 19.85 12.63 -19.01
C MET A 79 21.13 11.79 -18.92
N VAL A 80 21.14 10.59 -19.52
CA VAL A 80 22.36 9.77 -19.65
C VAL A 80 23.44 10.56 -20.38
N GLU A 81 23.15 11.09 -21.57
CA GLU A 81 24.12 11.86 -22.37
C GLU A 81 24.63 13.10 -21.61
N CYS A 82 23.74 13.82 -20.92
CA CYS A 82 24.14 14.96 -20.10
C CYS A 82 25.12 14.57 -18.97
N ARG A 83 24.88 13.44 -18.29
CA ARG A 83 25.75 12.96 -17.21
C ARG A 83 27.10 12.50 -17.74
N GLU A 84 27.13 11.81 -18.87
CA GLU A 84 28.36 11.39 -19.53
C GLU A 84 29.22 12.60 -19.91
N LYS A 85 28.65 13.58 -20.61
CA LYS A 85 29.34 14.83 -20.98
C LYS A 85 29.85 15.59 -19.75
N TYR A 86 29.05 15.65 -18.69
CA TYR A 86 29.49 16.28 -17.45
C TYR A 86 30.68 15.55 -16.81
N ALA A 87 30.70 14.22 -16.85
CA ALA A 87 31.82 13.42 -16.36
C ALA A 87 33.09 13.66 -17.18
N GLU A 88 32.98 13.75 -18.51
CA GLU A 88 34.11 14.10 -19.40
C GLU A 88 34.69 15.48 -19.04
N MET A 89 33.82 16.48 -18.81
CA MET A 89 34.23 17.83 -18.42
C MET A 89 34.89 17.91 -17.03
N LYS A 90 34.66 16.93 -16.15
CA LYS A 90 35.24 16.87 -14.79
C LYS A 90 36.66 16.31 -14.77
N VAL A 91 37.01 15.52 -15.78
CA VAL A 91 38.30 14.83 -15.88
C VAL A 91 39.29 15.62 -16.76
N GLY A 92 38.79 16.56 -17.56
CA GLY A 92 39.57 17.49 -18.38
C GLY A 92 40.06 18.74 -17.65
#